data_AF-A0A8C0HXJ8-F1
#
_entry.id   AF-A0A8C0HXJ8-F1
#
_cell.length_a   1.000
_cell.length_b   1.000
_cell.length_c   1.000
_cell.angle_alpha   90.00
_cell.angle_beta   90.00
_cell.angle_gamma   90.00
#
_symmetry.space_group_name_H-M   'P 1'
#
loop_
_entity.id
_entity.type
_entity.pdbx_description
1 polymer ?
#
loop_
_entity_poly.entity_id
_entity_poly.type
_entity_poly.pdbx_seq_one_letter_code
_entity_poly.pdbx_strand_id
1 'polypeptide(L)'
;MSGFLWPTGPAWPLPVSVAAFTPAWPHLGPRHLLPSAVNSRKCLREEIHKDLLVTGAYEITDQSGGAGGLRTHLKITDSAGHILYSKEDATKGKFAFTTEDYDMFEVCFESKGTGRIPDQLVILDMKHGVEAKNYEENLEGKYPKMEDWKRLAGSTTGSSTTMIAAFQIAKVEKLKPLEVELRRLEDLSESIVNDFAYMKKREEEMRDTNESTNTRVLYFSIFSMFCLIGLATWQVFYLRRFFKAKKLIE
;
A
#
# COMPACT_ATOMS: atom_id res chain seq x y z
N MET A 1 15.29 -0.30 -68.38
CA MET A 1 14.64 -0.94 -67.23
C MET A 1 15.65 -0.99 -66.10
N SER A 2 15.26 -0.47 -64.92
CA SER A 2 15.77 -0.78 -63.57
C SER A 2 17.30 -0.80 -63.33
N GLY A 3 17.86 -0.11 -62.34
CA GLY A 3 17.27 0.55 -61.19
C GLY A 3 18.41 1.04 -60.28
N PHE A 4 18.20 2.21 -59.69
CA PHE A 4 18.97 2.74 -58.59
C PHE A 4 18.69 1.89 -57.33
N LEU A 5 19.73 1.38 -56.68
CA LEU A 5 19.65 0.91 -55.30
C LEU A 5 20.73 1.64 -54.48
N TRP A 6 20.27 2.55 -53.63
CA TRP A 6 21.09 3.21 -52.62
C TRP A 6 21.32 2.29 -51.40
N PRO A 7 22.39 2.51 -50.63
CA PRO A 7 22.76 1.66 -49.50
C PRO A 7 21.84 1.88 -48.29
N THR A 8 21.60 0.78 -47.58
CA THR A 8 20.86 0.66 -46.33
C THR A 8 21.55 1.40 -45.18
N GLY A 9 20.89 2.45 -44.66
CA GLY A 9 21.14 3.06 -43.35
C GLY A 9 20.21 2.50 -42.26
N PRO A 10 20.44 2.81 -40.97
CA PRO A 10 20.26 1.88 -39.87
C PRO A 10 18.84 1.78 -39.30
N ALA A 11 18.62 0.61 -38.71
CA ALA A 11 17.45 0.16 -37.97
C ALA A 11 16.97 1.15 -36.92
N TRP A 12 15.73 1.60 -37.09
CA TRP A 12 14.92 2.14 -36.02
C TRP A 12 14.41 0.95 -35.20
N PRO A 13 14.65 0.86 -33.88
CA PRO A 13 14.00 -0.15 -33.08
C PRO A 13 12.51 0.17 -33.01
N LEU A 14 11.74 -0.89 -33.19
CA LEU A 14 10.30 -1.00 -33.21
C LEU A 14 9.61 -0.34 -31.99
N PRO A 15 8.33 0.01 -32.15
CA PRO A 15 7.57 0.83 -31.20
C PRO A 15 7.48 0.17 -29.83
N VAL A 16 7.46 1.06 -28.83
CA VAL A 16 7.13 0.82 -27.43
C VAL A 16 5.92 -0.11 -27.36
N SER A 17 6.18 -1.41 -27.19
CA SER A 17 5.16 -2.41 -26.95
C SER A 17 4.56 -2.15 -25.59
N VAL A 18 3.31 -1.66 -25.61
CA VAL A 18 2.22 -2.06 -24.72
C VAL A 18 2.72 -2.59 -23.37
N ALA A 19 3.18 -1.67 -22.52
CA ALA A 19 3.20 -1.95 -21.09
C ALA A 19 1.75 -2.14 -20.68
N ALA A 20 1.43 -3.40 -20.44
CA ALA A 20 0.14 -3.88 -20.01
C ALA A 20 -0.47 -2.94 -18.98
N PHE A 21 -1.69 -2.48 -19.29
CA PHE A 21 -2.78 -2.39 -18.33
C PHE A 21 -2.88 -3.75 -17.60
N THR A 22 -1.99 -3.98 -16.64
CA THR A 22 -2.38 -4.72 -15.46
C THR A 22 -2.95 -3.67 -14.52
N PRO A 23 -4.23 -3.77 -14.12
CA PRO A 23 -4.71 -2.97 -13.01
C PRO A 23 -3.90 -3.43 -11.81
N ALA A 24 -2.86 -2.67 -11.47
CA ALA A 24 -2.22 -2.78 -10.17
C ALA A 24 -3.33 -2.51 -9.15
N TRP A 25 -3.78 -3.58 -8.50
CA TRP A 25 -4.74 -3.52 -7.41
C TRP A 25 -4.26 -2.43 -6.42
N PRO A 26 -5.15 -1.53 -5.96
CA PRO A 26 -4.77 -0.42 -5.10
C PRO A 26 -4.40 -0.92 -3.69
N HIS A 27 -3.15 -1.35 -3.53
CA HIS A 27 -2.47 -1.26 -2.25
C HIS A 27 -1.96 0.18 -2.13
N LEU A 28 -2.82 1.05 -1.62
CA LEU A 28 -2.64 2.49 -1.44
C LEU A 28 -1.65 2.85 -0.31
N GLY A 29 -0.55 2.11 -0.19
CA GLY A 29 0.56 2.43 0.72
C GLY A 29 1.87 2.56 -0.06
N PRO A 30 2.82 3.40 0.38
CA PRO A 30 4.16 3.41 -0.20
C PRO A 30 4.85 2.07 0.07
N ARG A 31 5.07 1.32 -1.01
CA ARG A 31 5.81 0.05 -0.97
C ARG A 31 7.31 0.34 -0.89
N HIS A 32 7.93 0.04 0.24
CA HIS A 32 9.34 0.29 0.48
C HIS A 32 10.18 -0.90 0.03
N LEU A 33 11.20 -0.64 -0.78
CA LEU A 33 12.16 -1.62 -1.27
C LEU A 33 13.51 -1.36 -0.61
N LEU A 34 13.94 -2.27 0.26
CA LEU A 34 15.21 -2.17 0.98
C LEU A 34 16.16 -3.28 0.51
N PRO A 35 17.18 -2.96 -0.29
CA PRO A 35 18.26 -3.89 -0.60
C PRO A 35 19.07 -4.21 0.66
N SER A 36 19.17 -5.49 1.02
CA SER A 36 19.92 -5.99 2.18
C SER A 36 21.09 -6.85 1.72
N ALA A 37 22.30 -6.42 2.08
CA ALA A 37 23.52 -7.19 1.86
C ALA A 37 23.76 -8.16 3.03
N VAL A 38 24.59 -9.18 2.81
CA VAL A 38 24.99 -10.12 3.88
C VAL A 38 25.72 -9.38 5.02
N ASN A 39 25.43 -9.76 6.27
CA ASN A 39 25.99 -9.12 7.47
C ASN A 39 25.74 -7.61 7.55
N SER A 40 24.59 -7.16 7.06
CA SER A 40 24.17 -5.76 7.09
C SER A 40 22.84 -5.58 7.82
N ARG A 41 22.63 -4.37 8.37
CA ARG A 41 21.38 -3.92 8.97
C ARG A 41 20.81 -2.79 8.12
N LYS A 42 19.54 -2.91 7.73
CA LYS A 42 18.80 -1.88 6.98
C LYS A 42 17.56 -1.49 7.76
N CYS A 43 17.33 -0.19 7.88
CA CYS A 43 16.26 0.33 8.71
C CYS A 43 15.45 1.40 7.99
N LEU A 44 14.14 1.38 8.22
CA LEU A 44 13.22 2.45 7.88
C LEU A 44 12.82 3.14 9.17
N ARG A 45 12.92 4.47 9.20
CA ARG A 45 12.62 5.29 10.38
C ARG A 45 11.50 6.26 10.03
N GLU A 46 10.46 6.29 10.85
CA GLU A 46 9.25 7.07 10.57
C GLU A 46 8.77 7.79 11.83
N GLU A 47 8.27 9.01 11.65
CA GLU A 47 7.76 9.88 12.72
C GLU A 47 6.23 9.85 12.68
N ILE A 48 5.59 9.47 13.80
CA ILE A 48 4.14 9.25 13.84
C ILE A 48 3.52 9.94 15.07
N HIS A 49 2.23 10.27 14.97
CA HIS A 49 1.45 10.79 16.08
C HIS A 49 1.02 9.70 17.09
N LYS A 50 0.70 10.12 18.32
CA LYS A 50 0.21 9.24 19.39
C LYS A 50 -1.11 8.53 19.03
N ASP A 51 -1.32 7.34 19.60
CA ASP A 51 -2.55 6.53 19.52
C ASP A 51 -2.94 6.07 18.09
N LEU A 52 -1.95 5.92 17.22
CA LEU A 52 -2.15 5.43 15.86
C LEU A 52 -1.83 3.95 15.76
N LEU A 53 -2.76 3.17 15.18
CA LEU A 53 -2.51 1.79 14.80
C LEU A 53 -1.62 1.76 13.55
N VAL A 54 -0.51 1.04 13.66
CA VAL A 54 0.42 0.78 12.56
C VAL A 54 0.33 -0.70 12.22
N THR A 55 0.09 -1.01 10.94
CA THR A 55 0.19 -2.37 10.44
C THR A 55 1.19 -2.42 9.30
N GLY A 56 1.97 -3.51 9.25
CA GLY A 56 2.93 -3.72 8.19
C GLY A 56 2.94 -5.16 7.71
N ALA A 57 3.19 -5.35 6.42
CA ALA A 57 3.46 -6.64 5.81
C ALA A 57 4.87 -6.61 5.22
N TYR A 58 5.63 -7.67 5.42
CA TYR A 58 6.97 -7.79 4.86
C TYR A 58 7.13 -9.10 4.10
N GLU A 59 7.89 -9.03 3.01
CA GLU A 59 8.28 -10.17 2.19
C GLU A 59 9.74 -10.04 1.79
N ILE A 60 10.52 -11.05 2.14
CA ILE A 60 11.96 -11.08 1.98
C ILE A 60 12.27 -12.06 0.85
N THR A 61 12.79 -11.55 -0.26
CA THR A 61 13.07 -12.36 -1.46
C THR A 61 14.52 -12.82 -1.46
N ASP A 62 14.76 -14.08 -1.11
CA ASP A 62 16.07 -14.72 -1.21
C ASP A 62 16.25 -15.38 -2.59
N GLN A 63 17.23 -14.92 -3.35
CA GLN A 63 17.59 -15.54 -4.63
C GLN A 63 18.58 -16.71 -4.47
N SER A 64 19.14 -16.92 -3.27
CA SER A 64 20.16 -17.93 -2.99
C SER A 64 19.62 -19.28 -2.51
N GLY A 65 18.30 -19.39 -2.30
CA GLY A 65 17.65 -20.64 -1.89
C GLY A 65 18.16 -21.20 -0.56
N GLY A 66 18.60 -20.35 0.38
CA GLY A 66 19.18 -20.77 1.66
C GLY A 66 20.65 -21.18 1.63
N ALA A 67 21.37 -20.96 0.52
CA ALA A 67 22.81 -21.20 0.46
C ALA A 67 23.57 -20.24 1.41
N GLY A 68 24.39 -20.79 2.31
CA GLY A 68 25.22 -19.98 3.24
C GLY A 68 24.56 -19.61 4.57
N GLY A 69 23.39 -20.20 4.88
CA GLY A 69 22.72 -20.00 6.17
C GLY A 69 22.29 -18.55 6.41
N LEU A 70 21.89 -17.84 5.34
CA LEU A 70 21.40 -16.47 5.43
C LEU A 70 20.11 -16.44 6.25
N ARG A 71 20.13 -15.69 7.36
CA ARG A 71 18.99 -15.44 8.22
C ARG A 71 18.81 -13.95 8.44
N THR A 72 17.57 -13.49 8.40
CA THR A 72 17.25 -12.07 8.60
C THR A 72 16.41 -11.93 9.85
N HIS A 73 16.86 -11.11 10.79
CA HIS A 73 16.11 -10.78 12.01
C HIS A 73 15.39 -9.45 11.80
N LEU A 74 14.08 -9.42 12.08
CA LEU A 74 13.27 -8.21 12.09
C LEU A 74 13.14 -7.70 13.52
N LYS A 75 13.40 -6.41 13.71
CA LYS A 75 13.22 -5.72 14.98
C LYS A 75 12.58 -4.36 14.75
N ILE A 76 11.50 -4.08 15.48
CA ILE A 76 10.84 -2.78 15.50
C ILE A 76 11.09 -2.18 16.87
N THR A 77 11.66 -0.98 16.89
CA THR A 77 11.98 -0.27 18.12
C THR A 77 11.47 1.15 18.09
N ASP A 78 11.08 1.65 19.25
CA ASP A 78 10.73 3.05 19.45
C ASP A 78 11.98 3.93 19.67
N SER A 79 11.81 5.25 19.78
CA SER A 79 12.85 6.24 20.05
C SER A 79 13.59 5.99 21.37
N ALA A 80 12.88 5.47 22.38
CA ALA A 80 13.44 5.04 23.66
C ALA A 80 14.21 3.70 23.58
N GLY A 81 14.16 3.01 22.43
CA GLY A 81 14.79 1.70 22.23
C GLY A 81 13.97 0.51 22.73
N HIS A 82 12.73 0.74 23.18
CA HIS A 82 11.79 -0.31 23.53
C HIS A 82 11.44 -1.16 22.30
N ILE A 83 11.40 -2.48 22.48
CA ILE A 83 11.12 -3.42 21.39
C ILE A 83 9.60 -3.57 21.26
N LEU A 84 9.04 -3.00 20.18
CA LEU A 84 7.61 -3.08 19.87
C LEU A 84 7.26 -4.42 19.20
N TYR A 85 8.17 -4.93 18.38
CA TYR A 85 8.03 -6.23 17.72
C TYR A 85 9.40 -6.81 17.41
N SER A 86 9.54 -8.13 17.52
CA SER A 86 10.75 -8.82 17.10
C SER A 86 10.43 -10.19 16.52
N LYS A 87 11.09 -10.52 15.43
CA LYS A 87 10.96 -11.80 14.76
C LYS A 87 12.31 -12.31 14.30
N GLU A 88 12.69 -13.49 14.78
CA GLU A 88 13.85 -14.23 14.31
C GLU A 88 13.53 -15.00 13.03
N ASP A 89 14.55 -15.20 12.20
CA ASP A 89 14.47 -15.92 10.91
C ASP A 89 13.25 -15.48 10.06
N ALA A 90 13.09 -14.16 9.91
CA ALA A 90 11.99 -13.54 9.21
C ALA A 90 12.09 -13.80 7.70
N THR A 91 11.00 -14.31 7.12
CA THR A 91 10.85 -14.57 5.67
C THR A 91 9.66 -13.80 5.10
N LYS A 92 8.46 -14.09 5.59
CA LYS A 92 7.23 -13.38 5.25
C LYS A 92 6.33 -13.27 6.47
N GLY A 93 5.66 -12.15 6.64
CA GLY A 93 4.79 -11.97 7.79
C GLY A 93 4.06 -10.64 7.79
N LYS A 94 3.23 -10.47 8.83
CA LYS A 94 2.56 -9.23 9.17
C LYS A 94 2.85 -8.88 10.62
N PHE A 95 2.91 -7.59 10.92
CA PHE A 95 3.02 -7.07 12.27
C PHE A 95 2.00 -5.95 12.46
N ALA A 96 1.63 -5.73 13.72
CA ALA A 96 0.75 -4.66 14.13
C ALA A 96 1.18 -4.15 15.49
N PHE A 97 1.19 -2.84 15.68
CA PHE A 97 1.42 -2.22 16.98
C PHE A 97 0.71 -0.86 17.03
N THR A 98 0.48 -0.35 18.24
CA THR A 98 -0.08 0.98 18.46
C THR A 98 0.99 1.88 19.05
N THR A 99 1.10 3.12 18.55
CA THR A 99 2.05 4.10 19.10
C THR A 99 1.53 4.64 20.44
N GLU A 100 2.37 4.60 21.48
CA GLU A 100 2.00 5.13 22.80
C GLU A 100 2.29 6.64 22.92
N ASP A 101 3.25 7.18 22.18
CA ASP A 101 3.66 8.59 22.24
C ASP A 101 3.92 9.19 20.85
N TYR A 102 4.08 10.52 20.80
CA TYR A 102 4.45 11.27 19.59
C TYR A 102 5.93 11.10 19.29
N ASP A 103 6.30 9.88 18.93
CA ASP A 103 7.68 9.46 18.78
C ASP A 103 7.91 8.76 17.44
N MET A 104 9.19 8.55 17.16
CA MET A 104 9.66 7.88 15.95
C MET A 104 10.07 6.45 16.24
N PHE A 105 9.55 5.51 15.45
CA PHE A 105 9.97 4.12 15.50
C PHE A 105 10.86 3.79 14.29
N GLU A 106 11.59 2.70 14.43
CA GLU A 106 12.51 2.18 13.44
C GLU A 106 12.22 0.70 13.19
N VAL A 107 12.00 0.34 11.92
CA VAL A 107 11.82 -1.03 11.45
C VAL A 107 13.14 -1.49 10.82
N CYS A 108 13.83 -2.41 11.48
CA CYS A 108 15.14 -2.88 11.06
C CYS A 108 15.15 -4.35 10.66
N PHE A 109 15.80 -4.62 9.54
CA PHE A 109 16.14 -5.96 9.06
C PHE A 109 17.65 -6.15 9.18
N GLU A 110 18.08 -7.13 9.97
CA GLU A 110 19.47 -7.49 10.18
C GLU A 110 19.75 -8.86 9.56
N SER A 111 20.47 -8.88 8.45
CA SER A 111 20.80 -10.10 7.72
C SER A 111 22.16 -10.63 8.16
N LYS A 112 22.22 -11.89 8.61
CA LYS A 112 23.45 -12.61 8.98
C LYS A 112 23.64 -13.81 8.09
N GLY A 113 24.84 -13.99 7.54
CA GLY A 113 25.13 -15.12 6.66
C GLY A 113 26.63 -15.36 6.50
N THR A 114 26.99 -16.58 6.11
CA THR A 114 28.38 -16.99 5.94
C THR A 114 28.69 -17.22 4.46
N GLY A 115 29.75 -16.60 3.95
CA GLY A 115 30.19 -16.73 2.56
C GLY A 115 29.74 -15.57 1.66
N ARG A 116 29.96 -15.71 0.35
CA ARG A 116 29.48 -14.75 -0.64
C ARG A 116 28.07 -15.11 -1.08
N ILE A 117 27.10 -14.39 -0.52
CA ILE A 117 25.67 -14.55 -0.78
C ILE A 117 25.22 -13.31 -1.56
N PRO A 118 24.40 -13.44 -2.63
CA PRO A 118 23.88 -12.29 -3.36
C PRO A 118 22.99 -11.41 -2.47
N ASP A 119 22.90 -10.13 -2.83
CA ASP A 119 22.04 -9.18 -2.14
C ASP A 119 20.57 -9.58 -2.26
N GLN A 120 19.85 -9.44 -1.16
CA GLN A 120 18.44 -9.76 -1.03
C GLN A 120 17.60 -8.48 -1.08
N LEU A 121 16.35 -8.60 -1.53
CA LEU A 121 15.39 -7.51 -1.48
C LEU A 121 14.36 -7.74 -0.38
N VAL A 122 14.25 -6.76 0.53
CA VAL A 122 13.18 -6.71 1.51
C VAL A 122 12.10 -5.78 0.99
N ILE A 123 10.89 -6.31 0.88
CA ILE A 123 9.71 -5.54 0.52
C ILE A 123 8.89 -5.31 1.78
N LEU A 124 8.61 -4.05 2.08
CA LEU A 124 7.89 -3.62 3.27
C LEU A 124 6.72 -2.72 2.86
N ASP A 125 5.51 -3.16 3.18
CA ASP A 125 4.26 -2.44 2.97
C ASP A 125 3.74 -1.98 4.34
N MET A 126 3.62 -0.68 4.56
CA MET A 126 3.18 -0.09 5.84
C MET A 126 1.93 0.75 5.68
N LYS A 127 1.06 0.69 6.68
CA LYS A 127 -0.23 1.39 6.75
C LYS A 127 -0.42 2.00 8.13
N HIS A 128 -1.06 3.18 8.15
CA HIS A 128 -1.28 3.97 9.37
C HIS A 128 -2.76 4.31 9.58
N GLY A 129 -3.21 4.31 10.82
CA GLY A 129 -4.54 4.81 11.21
C GLY A 129 -5.69 4.01 10.61
N VAL A 130 -6.62 4.69 9.92
CA VAL A 130 -7.83 4.06 9.36
C VAL A 130 -7.54 3.04 8.27
N GLU A 131 -6.41 3.16 7.58
CA GLU A 131 -5.98 2.19 6.56
C GLU A 131 -5.44 0.90 7.20
N ALA A 132 -4.95 1.00 8.43
CA ALA A 132 -4.44 -0.13 9.20
C ALA A 132 -5.57 -0.95 9.87
N LYS A 133 -6.80 -0.41 9.91
CA LYS A 133 -7.97 -1.13 10.44
C LYS A 133 -8.48 -2.13 9.41
N ASN A 134 -8.29 -3.42 9.69
CA ASN A 134 -8.85 -4.50 8.88
C ASN A 134 -10.30 -4.75 9.28
N TYR A 135 -11.26 -4.15 8.57
CA TYR A 135 -12.69 -4.32 8.85
C TYR A 135 -13.21 -5.75 8.57
N GLU A 136 -12.52 -6.52 7.72
CA GLU A 136 -12.97 -7.86 7.31
C GLU A 136 -12.63 -8.95 8.35
N GLU A 137 -11.52 -8.81 9.09
CA GLU A 137 -11.08 -9.80 10.09
C GLU A 137 -12.02 -9.89 11.31
N ASN A 138 -12.69 -8.78 11.65
CA ASN A 138 -13.73 -8.77 12.68
C ASN A 138 -15.03 -9.49 12.26
N LEU A 139 -15.25 -9.73 10.97
CA LEU A 139 -16.45 -10.42 10.48
C LEU A 139 -16.28 -11.95 10.53
N GLU A 140 -15.07 -12.47 10.32
CA GLU A 140 -14.78 -13.91 10.44
C GLU A 140 -14.88 -14.43 11.88
N GLY A 141 -14.64 -13.57 12.89
CA GLY A 141 -14.78 -13.94 14.30
C GLY A 141 -16.21 -13.89 14.84
N LYS A 142 -17.12 -13.15 14.18
CA LYS A 142 -18.49 -12.90 14.68
C LYS A 142 -19.52 -13.90 14.15
N TYR A 143 -19.27 -14.51 13.00
CA TYR A 143 -20.18 -15.48 12.37
C TYR A 143 -19.51 -16.85 12.17
N PRO A 144 -20.08 -17.95 12.72
CA PRO A 144 -19.52 -19.27 12.51
C PRO A 144 -19.62 -19.68 11.04
N LYS A 145 -18.56 -20.27 10.49
CA LYS A 145 -18.55 -20.84 9.13
C LYS A 145 -19.66 -21.89 9.01
N MET A 146 -20.35 -21.92 7.87
CA MET A 146 -21.49 -22.82 7.56
C MET A 146 -21.17 -24.31 7.82
N GLU A 147 -19.89 -24.68 7.84
CA GLU A 147 -19.40 -26.06 7.98
C GLU A 147 -19.47 -26.61 9.42
N ASP A 148 -19.53 -25.74 10.43
CA ASP A 148 -19.63 -26.14 11.85
C ASP A 148 -21.04 -26.61 12.23
N TRP A 149 -22.07 -26.16 11.51
CA TRP A 149 -23.47 -26.60 11.72
C TRP A 149 -23.67 -28.10 11.48
N LYS A 150 -22.81 -28.72 10.66
CA LYS A 150 -22.85 -30.17 10.42
C LYS A 150 -22.41 -30.99 11.64
N ARG A 151 -21.56 -30.45 12.52
CA ARG A 151 -21.18 -31.12 13.77
C ARG A 151 -22.24 -30.96 14.85
N LEU A 152 -22.93 -29.82 14.88
CA LEU A 152 -23.99 -29.54 15.85
C LEU A 152 -25.31 -30.26 15.53
N ALA A 153 -25.61 -30.49 14.25
CA ALA A 153 -26.78 -31.27 13.83
C ALA A 153 -26.57 -32.81 13.93
N GLY A 154 -25.37 -33.24 14.33
CA GLY A 154 -24.91 -34.62 14.24
C GLY A 154 -24.95 -35.43 15.52
N SER A 155 -25.98 -35.30 16.39
CA SER A 155 -26.28 -36.36 17.39
C SER A 155 -27.60 -36.12 18.14
N THR A 156 -28.76 -36.43 17.55
CA THR A 156 -29.96 -36.73 18.36
C THR A 156 -30.87 -37.70 17.61
N THR A 157 -30.55 -38.99 17.72
CA THR A 157 -31.54 -40.06 17.67
C THR A 157 -32.33 -40.03 18.99
N GLY A 158 -33.49 -39.38 19.02
CA GLY A 158 -34.38 -39.40 20.18
C GLY A 158 -35.57 -38.44 20.06
N SER A 159 -36.75 -39.01 19.79
CA SER A 159 -38.12 -38.47 19.85
C SER A 159 -38.38 -37.01 19.41
N SER A 160 -39.08 -36.90 18.27
CA SER A 160 -39.41 -35.65 17.56
C SER A 160 -40.25 -34.63 18.36
N THR A 161 -40.95 -35.03 19.41
CA THR A 161 -41.91 -34.17 20.15
C THR A 161 -41.29 -33.36 21.29
N THR A 162 -40.20 -33.81 21.91
CA THR A 162 -39.50 -33.05 22.97
C THR A 162 -38.56 -31.99 22.41
N MET A 163 -38.04 -32.20 21.20
CA MET A 163 -37.11 -31.29 20.53
C MET A 163 -37.78 -29.98 20.09
N ILE A 164 -39.06 -30.01 19.67
CA ILE A 164 -39.81 -28.82 19.27
C ILE A 164 -40.11 -27.94 20.50
N ALA A 165 -40.43 -28.54 21.65
CA ALA A 165 -40.69 -27.81 22.89
C ALA A 165 -39.41 -27.17 23.46
N ALA A 166 -38.29 -27.90 23.49
CA ALA A 166 -37.00 -27.37 23.93
C ALA A 166 -36.47 -26.25 23.01
N PHE A 167 -36.65 -26.39 21.69
CA PHE A 167 -36.24 -25.36 20.72
C PHE A 167 -37.05 -24.07 20.86
N GLN A 168 -38.35 -24.15 21.15
CA GLN A 168 -39.21 -22.98 21.39
C GLN A 168 -38.86 -22.27 22.71
N ILE A 169 -38.62 -23.01 23.80
CA ILE A 169 -38.25 -22.44 25.09
C ILE A 169 -36.87 -21.75 25.02
N ALA A 170 -35.89 -22.36 24.34
CA ALA A 170 -34.58 -21.76 24.11
C ALA A 170 -34.63 -20.49 23.23
N LYS A 171 -35.60 -20.40 22.31
CA LYS A 171 -35.83 -19.21 21.49
C LYS A 171 -36.40 -18.04 22.30
N VAL A 172 -37.26 -18.33 23.28
CA VAL A 172 -37.97 -17.32 24.09
C VAL A 172 -37.08 -16.70 25.20
N GLU A 173 -36.15 -17.45 25.78
CA GLU A 173 -35.20 -16.89 26.77
C GLU A 173 -34.05 -16.06 26.15
N LYS A 174 -33.69 -16.34 24.90
CA LYS A 174 -32.62 -15.64 24.17
C LYS A 174 -33.03 -14.28 23.59
N LEU A 175 -34.30 -13.85 23.66
CA LEU A 175 -34.72 -12.55 23.08
C LEU A 175 -34.24 -11.33 23.88
N LYS A 176 -34.10 -11.43 25.21
CA LYS A 176 -33.60 -10.32 26.05
C LYS A 176 -32.14 -9.93 25.75
N PRO A 177 -31.19 -10.87 25.62
CA PRO A 177 -29.82 -10.52 25.20
C PRO A 177 -29.72 -10.16 23.71
N LEU A 178 -30.70 -10.54 22.90
CA LEU A 178 -30.76 -10.18 21.47
C LEU A 178 -31.16 -8.72 21.27
N GLU A 179 -32.10 -8.20 22.06
CA GLU A 179 -32.50 -6.78 22.02
C GLU A 179 -31.33 -5.86 22.44
N VAL A 180 -30.49 -6.29 23.37
CA VAL A 180 -29.26 -5.60 23.78
C VAL A 180 -28.21 -5.63 22.68
N GLU A 181 -28.03 -6.75 21.98
CA GLU A 181 -27.12 -6.83 20.83
C GLU A 181 -27.66 -6.04 19.61
N LEU A 182 -28.99 -5.94 19.45
CA LEU A 182 -29.63 -5.14 18.39
C LEU A 182 -29.42 -3.64 18.63
N ARG A 183 -29.59 -3.17 19.88
CA ARG A 183 -29.19 -1.80 20.27
C ARG A 183 -27.70 -1.54 20.04
N ARG A 184 -26.85 -2.52 20.35
CA ARG A 184 -25.41 -2.41 20.08
C ARG A 184 -25.09 -2.36 18.59
N LEU A 185 -25.81 -3.11 17.74
CA LEU A 185 -25.67 -3.06 16.29
C LEU A 185 -26.19 -1.74 15.69
N GLU A 186 -27.23 -1.15 16.28
CA GLU A 186 -27.76 0.18 15.92
C GLU A 186 -26.73 1.27 16.26
N ASP A 187 -26.19 1.27 17.48
CA ASP A 187 -25.11 2.20 17.91
C ASP A 187 -23.86 2.06 17.02
N LEU A 188 -23.49 0.82 16.65
CA LEU A 188 -22.38 0.58 15.73
C LEU A 188 -22.69 1.08 14.31
N SER A 189 -23.91 0.92 13.81
CA SER A 189 -24.33 1.46 12.51
C SER A 189 -24.24 2.99 12.48
N GLU A 190 -24.67 3.66 13.54
CA GLU A 190 -24.64 5.13 13.63
C GLU A 190 -23.20 5.65 13.66
N SER A 191 -22.31 4.95 14.38
CA SER A 191 -20.87 5.25 14.37
C SER A 191 -20.24 5.09 12.98
N ILE A 192 -20.62 4.06 12.21
CA ILE A 192 -20.13 3.83 10.84
C ILE A 192 -20.63 4.93 9.90
N VAL A 193 -21.90 5.33 9.98
CA VAL A 193 -22.44 6.42 9.16
C VAL A 193 -21.72 7.74 9.44
N ASN A 194 -21.40 8.01 10.71
CA ASN A 194 -20.64 9.19 11.09
C ASN A 194 -19.19 9.12 10.59
N ASP A 195 -18.56 7.94 10.63
CA ASP A 195 -17.23 7.72 10.05
C ASP A 195 -17.25 7.90 8.51
N PHE A 196 -18.27 7.41 7.81
CA PHE A 196 -18.46 7.66 6.38
C PHE A 196 -18.67 9.14 6.07
N ALA A 197 -19.46 9.86 6.87
CA ALA A 197 -19.66 11.30 6.73
C ALA A 197 -18.35 12.08 6.96
N TYR A 198 -17.57 11.67 7.95
CA TYR A 198 -16.26 12.22 8.25
C TYR A 198 -15.25 11.97 7.11
N MET A 199 -15.22 10.76 6.56
CA MET A 199 -14.34 10.40 5.44
C MET A 199 -14.72 11.12 4.15
N LYS A 200 -16.02 11.26 3.87
CA LYS A 200 -16.52 12.01 2.71
C LYS A 200 -16.14 13.49 2.79
N LYS A 201 -16.22 14.11 3.97
CA LYS A 201 -15.79 15.50 4.17
C LYS A 201 -14.30 15.69 3.89
N ARG A 202 -13.48 14.73 4.33
CA ARG A 202 -12.04 14.70 4.03
C ARG A 202 -11.77 14.49 2.55
N GLU A 203 -12.56 13.67 1.86
CA GLU A 203 -12.46 13.49 0.40
C GLU A 203 -12.81 14.79 -0.36
N GLU A 204 -13.84 15.51 0.08
CA GLU A 204 -14.22 16.82 -0.49
C GLU A 204 -13.10 17.86 -0.29
N GLU A 205 -12.55 17.98 0.92
CA GLU A 205 -11.41 18.86 1.21
C GLU A 205 -10.14 18.44 0.42
N MET A 206 -9.94 17.14 0.23
CA MET A 206 -8.82 16.57 -0.53
C MET A 206 -9.01 16.76 -2.05
N ARG A 207 -10.25 16.78 -2.55
CA ARG A 207 -10.59 17.06 -3.95
C ARG A 207 -10.35 18.52 -4.30
N ASP A 208 -10.72 19.43 -3.40
CA ASP A 208 -10.57 20.88 -3.62
C ASP A 208 -9.08 21.32 -3.56
N THR A 209 -8.28 20.68 -2.71
CA THR A 209 -6.81 20.87 -2.70
C THR A 209 -6.15 20.30 -3.95
N ASN A 210 -6.62 19.16 -4.45
CA ASN A 210 -6.16 18.61 -5.73
C ASN A 210 -6.53 19.51 -6.91
N GLU A 211 -7.77 20.00 -6.97
CA GLU A 211 -8.24 20.90 -8.03
C GLU A 211 -7.45 22.22 -8.04
N SER A 212 -7.30 22.86 -6.88
CA SER A 212 -6.55 24.11 -6.76
C SER A 212 -5.04 23.97 -7.00
N THR A 213 -4.44 22.82 -6.71
CA THR A 213 -3.03 22.52 -7.02
C THR A 213 -2.85 22.24 -8.51
N ASN A 214 -3.74 21.44 -9.10
CA ASN A 214 -3.71 21.09 -10.52
C ASN A 214 -3.82 22.34 -11.40
N THR A 215 -4.74 23.24 -11.06
CA THR A 215 -4.89 24.52 -11.79
C THR A 215 -3.62 25.37 -11.74
N ARG A 216 -2.95 25.49 -10.57
CA ARG A 216 -1.70 26.26 -10.44
C ARG A 216 -0.56 25.65 -11.26
N VAL A 217 -0.41 24.33 -11.23
CA VAL A 217 0.64 23.61 -11.99
C VAL A 217 0.39 23.70 -13.50
N LEU A 218 -0.86 23.62 -13.93
CA LEU A 218 -1.26 23.82 -15.32
C LEU A 218 -0.89 25.23 -15.82
N TYR A 219 -1.14 26.27 -15.01
CA TYR A 219 -0.75 27.64 -15.38
C TYR A 219 0.77 27.81 -15.51
N PHE A 220 1.57 27.25 -14.59
CA PHE A 220 3.04 27.29 -14.72
C PHE A 220 3.54 26.54 -15.96
N SER A 221 2.92 25.41 -16.30
CA SER A 221 3.26 24.61 -17.48
C SER A 221 2.97 25.37 -18.79
N ILE A 222 1.82 26.05 -18.87
CA ILE A 222 1.44 26.87 -20.02
C ILE A 222 2.40 28.07 -20.16
N PHE A 223 2.72 28.75 -19.07
CA PHE A 223 3.68 29.88 -19.08
C PHE A 223 5.07 29.44 -19.59
N SER A 224 5.57 28.30 -19.12
CA SER A 224 6.84 27.73 -19.55
C SER A 224 6.88 27.47 -21.06
N MET A 225 5.82 26.86 -21.62
CA MET A 225 5.73 26.62 -23.06
C MET A 225 5.77 27.90 -23.88
N PHE A 226 5.07 28.96 -23.45
CA PHE A 226 5.12 30.26 -24.12
C PHE A 226 6.51 30.90 -24.05
N CYS A 227 7.20 30.81 -22.91
CA CYS A 227 8.57 31.31 -22.77
C CYS A 227 9.54 30.60 -23.73
N LEU A 228 9.45 29.28 -23.86
CA LEU A 228 10.32 28.52 -24.78
C LEU A 228 10.08 28.89 -26.25
N ILE A 229 8.81 29.06 -26.65
CA ILE A 229 8.47 29.53 -28.01
C ILE A 229 8.98 30.96 -28.23
N GLY A 230 8.84 31.84 -27.23
CA GLY A 230 9.37 33.20 -27.27
C GLY A 230 10.89 33.25 -27.44
N LEU A 231 11.62 32.43 -26.67
CA LEU A 231 13.08 32.34 -26.79
C LEU A 231 13.51 31.75 -28.13
N ALA A 232 12.82 30.72 -28.63
CA ALA A 232 13.12 30.12 -29.93
C ALA A 232 12.92 31.12 -31.09
N THR A 233 11.80 31.84 -31.09
CA THR A 233 11.52 32.87 -32.11
C THR A 233 12.50 34.04 -32.01
N TRP A 234 12.83 34.48 -30.80
CA TRP A 234 13.83 35.52 -30.56
C TRP A 234 15.22 35.10 -31.06
N GLN A 235 15.66 33.88 -30.77
CA GLN A 235 16.94 33.33 -31.24
C GLN A 235 17.03 33.36 -32.78
N VAL A 236 15.98 32.91 -33.47
CA VAL A 236 15.94 32.92 -34.95
C VAL A 236 15.95 34.35 -35.49
N PHE A 237 15.20 35.27 -34.89
CA PHE A 237 15.16 36.66 -35.32
C PHE A 237 16.50 37.37 -35.10
N TYR A 238 17.13 37.15 -33.94
CA TYR A 238 18.44 37.71 -33.60
C TYR A 238 19.50 37.27 -34.62
N LEU A 239 19.58 35.97 -34.92
CA LEU A 239 20.52 35.45 -35.92
C LEU A 239 20.24 36.02 -37.32
N ARG A 240 18.96 36.09 -37.74
CA ARG A 240 18.60 36.69 -39.04
C ARG A 240 18.99 38.17 -39.12
N ARG A 241 18.81 38.94 -38.05
CA ARG A 241 19.20 40.36 -38.02
C ARG A 241 20.72 40.54 -38.00
N PHE A 242 21.43 39.66 -37.29
CA PHE A 242 22.89 39.64 -37.26
C PHE A 242 23.50 39.39 -38.65
N PHE A 243 23.01 38.40 -39.39
CA PHE A 243 23.50 38.09 -40.75
C PHE A 243 23.16 39.20 -41.77
N LYS A 244 21.98 39.82 -41.66
CA LYS A 244 21.63 41.00 -42.47
C LYS A 244 22.56 42.20 -42.18
N ALA A 245 22.88 42.45 -40.91
CA ALA A 245 23.76 43.55 -40.53
C ALA A 245 25.21 43.35 -40.99
N LYS A 246 25.66 42.10 -41.12
CA LYS A 246 27.03 41.75 -41.54
C LYS A 246 27.17 41.45 -43.05
N LYS A 247 26.12 41.62 -43.86
CA LYS A 247 26.12 41.39 -45.32
C LYS A 247 26.74 40.04 -45.75
N LEU A 248 26.46 38.97 -45.02
CA LEU A 248 27.04 37.63 -45.26
C LEU A 248 26.17 36.72 -46.13
N ILE A 249 24.91 37.09 -46.40
CA ILE A 249 23.99 36.34 -47.28
C ILE A 249 23.14 37.38 -48.03
N GLU A 250 23.29 37.42 -49.35
CA GLU A 250 22.33 38.04 -50.30
C GLU A 250 21.29 36.99 -50.70
#